data_AF-A0A415CE11-F1
#
_entry.id   AF-A0A415CE11-F1
#
_cell.length_a   1.000
_cell.length_b   1.000
_cell.length_c   1.000
_cell.angle_alpha   90.00
_cell.angle_beta   90.00
_cell.angle_gamma   90.00
#
_symmetry.space_group_name_H-M   'P 1'
#
loop_
_entity.id
_entity.type
_entity.pdbx_description
1 polymer ?
#
loop_
_entity_poly.entity_id
_entity_poly.type
_entity_poly.pdbx_seq_one_letter_code
_entity_poly.pdbx_strand_id
1 'polypeptide(L)'
;MQQRISVLIGADNKCVGTLVFDDTRPDASQFCYADSWCSDATAFAVSPELALTVQWQYFSSLSRKSPFPFAFADTEPESWGCRLLKAVFSKAGHERSLSAVDFLLAADDGSRVGALRFVPEGVQLADTEAGKDLTLPLKDLGQTGRASR
;
A
#
# COMPACT_ATOMS: atom_id res chain seq x y z
N MET A 1 5.13 1.18 -15.18
CA MET A 1 5.41 -0.27 -15.12
C MET A 1 4.25 -0.89 -14.36
N GLN A 2 3.75 -2.04 -14.79
CA GLN A 2 2.65 -2.68 -14.07
C GLN A 2 3.19 -3.45 -12.87
N GLN A 3 2.67 -3.14 -11.70
CA GLN A 3 3.01 -3.75 -10.42
C GLN A 3 1.80 -4.54 -9.92
N ARG A 4 2.04 -5.77 -9.47
CA ARG A 4 1.03 -6.65 -8.88
C ARG A 4 1.37 -6.82 -7.40
N ILE A 5 0.38 -6.61 -6.54
CA ILE A 5 0.53 -6.62 -5.09
C ILE A 5 -0.52 -7.56 -4.52
N SER A 6 -0.08 -8.58 -3.80
CA SER A 6 -0.96 -9.46 -3.03
C SER A 6 -1.47 -8.71 -1.81
N VAL A 7 -2.78 -8.74 -1.60
CA VAL A 7 -3.43 -8.17 -0.41
C VAL A 7 -3.78 -9.29 0.53
N LEU A 8 -3.20 -9.25 1.74
CA LEU A 8 -3.38 -10.26 2.77
C LEU A 8 -4.14 -9.67 3.96
N ILE A 9 -4.80 -10.51 4.76
CA ILE A 9 -5.50 -10.07 5.97
C ILE A 9 -5.24 -10.97 7.17
N GLY A 10 -5.10 -10.32 8.34
CA GLY A 10 -5.03 -10.97 9.64
C GLY A 10 -3.69 -11.64 9.92
N ALA A 11 -3.57 -12.27 11.10
CA ALA A 11 -2.34 -12.90 11.56
C ALA A 11 -1.94 -14.11 10.70
N ASP A 12 -2.92 -14.82 10.14
CA ASP A 12 -2.69 -15.97 9.25
C ASP A 12 -2.31 -15.56 7.82
N ASN A 13 -2.26 -14.25 7.53
CA ASN A 13 -1.93 -13.69 6.23
C ASN A 13 -2.78 -14.30 5.09
N LYS A 14 -4.09 -14.46 5.33
CA LYS A 14 -5.01 -15.00 4.34
C LYS A 14 -5.01 -14.11 3.10
N CYS A 15 -4.82 -14.70 1.92
CA CYS A 15 -4.87 -13.96 0.67
C CYS A 15 -6.31 -13.53 0.36
N VAL A 16 -6.52 -12.21 0.35
CA VAL A 16 -7.80 -11.57 0.03
C VAL A 16 -7.94 -11.40 -1.48
N GLY A 17 -6.86 -11.01 -2.15
CA GLY A 17 -6.90 -10.69 -3.57
C GLY A 17 -5.62 -10.07 -4.09
N THR A 18 -5.70 -9.51 -5.29
CA THR A 18 -4.59 -8.85 -5.97
C THR A 18 -4.96 -7.42 -6.32
N LEU A 19 -4.12 -6.48 -5.91
CA LEU A 19 -4.10 -5.11 -6.35
C LEU A 19 -3.12 -4.98 -7.52
N VAL A 20 -3.52 -4.27 -8.56
CA VAL A 20 -2.71 -3.95 -9.73
C VAL A 20 -2.64 -2.44 -9.88
N PHE A 21 -1.43 -1.95 -10.07
CA PHE A 21 -1.14 -0.54 -10.29
C PHE A 21 -0.23 -0.39 -11.50
N ASP A 22 -0.43 0.65 -12.30
CA ASP A 22 0.46 0.95 -13.43
C ASP A 22 0.95 2.38 -13.30
N ASP A 23 2.27 2.58 -13.24
CA ASP A 23 2.86 3.92 -13.17
C ASP A 23 2.49 4.81 -14.38
N THR A 24 2.05 4.23 -15.51
CA THR A 24 1.54 5.03 -16.64
C THR A 24 0.16 5.64 -16.39
N ARG A 25 -0.56 5.14 -15.39
CA ARG A 25 -1.88 5.61 -14.92
C ARG A 25 -1.84 5.82 -13.40
N PRO A 26 -1.05 6.80 -12.93
CA PRO A 26 -0.76 6.96 -11.50
C PRO A 26 -2.00 7.35 -10.67
N ASP A 27 -3.07 7.78 -11.33
CA ASP A 27 -4.36 8.15 -10.76
C ASP A 27 -5.33 6.97 -10.66
N ALA A 28 -4.89 5.73 -10.96
CA ALA A 28 -5.77 4.58 -11.00
C ALA A 28 -5.15 3.29 -10.49
N SER A 29 -6.00 2.41 -9.97
CA SER A 29 -5.65 1.03 -9.63
C SER A 29 -6.79 0.07 -9.97
N GLN A 30 -6.48 -1.22 -9.99
CA GLN A 30 -7.46 -2.29 -10.15
C GLN A 30 -7.32 -3.30 -9.03
N PHE A 31 -8.43 -3.81 -8.51
CA PHE A 31 -8.43 -4.86 -7.51
C PHE A 31 -9.34 -6.00 -7.91
N CYS A 32 -8.93 -7.22 -7.59
CA CYS A 32 -9.72 -8.43 -7.78
C CYS A 32 -9.57 -9.32 -6.54
N TYR A 33 -10.69 -9.82 -6.00
CA TYR A 33 -10.63 -10.80 -4.93
C TYR A 33 -10.10 -12.15 -5.44
N ALA A 34 -9.39 -12.85 -4.57
CA ALA A 34 -8.96 -14.22 -4.83
C ALA A 34 -10.18 -15.15 -4.80
N ASP A 35 -10.18 -16.16 -5.66
CA ASP A 35 -11.22 -17.21 -5.66
C ASP A 35 -11.33 -17.91 -4.31
N SER A 36 -10.18 -18.16 -3.66
CA SER A 36 -10.10 -18.74 -2.32
C SER A 36 -10.72 -17.85 -1.24
N TRP A 37 -10.66 -16.52 -1.40
CA TRP A 37 -11.33 -15.60 -0.48
C TRP A 37 -12.83 -15.60 -0.74
N CYS A 38 -13.28 -15.40 -1.97
CA CYS A 38 -14.70 -15.39 -2.31
C CYS A 38 -15.43 -16.70 -1.95
N SER A 39 -14.72 -17.83 -1.93
CA SER A 39 -15.27 -19.13 -1.56
C SER A 39 -15.18 -19.46 -0.05
N ASP A 40 -14.48 -18.65 0.76
CA ASP A 40 -14.38 -18.85 2.22
C ASP A 40 -15.71 -18.42 2.90
N ALA A 41 -16.24 -19.26 3.79
CA ALA A 41 -17.48 -18.96 4.51
C ALA A 41 -17.37 -17.73 5.44
N THR A 42 -16.14 -17.32 5.77
CA THR A 42 -15.84 -16.14 6.60
C THR A 42 -15.53 -14.89 5.78
N ALA A 43 -15.65 -14.98 4.45
CA ALA A 43 -15.33 -13.88 3.54
C ALA A 43 -16.29 -12.70 3.67
N PHE A 44 -15.73 -11.52 3.48
CA PHE A 44 -16.48 -10.27 3.46
C PHE A 44 -15.81 -9.29 2.50
N ALA A 45 -16.57 -8.27 2.10
CA ALA A 45 -16.03 -7.14 1.35
C ALA A 45 -15.10 -6.32 2.24
N VAL A 46 -13.80 -6.28 1.93
CA VAL A 46 -12.79 -5.61 2.78
C VAL A 46 -12.89 -4.09 2.74
N SER A 47 -13.61 -3.53 1.77
CA SER A 47 -13.89 -2.10 1.68
C SER A 47 -15.34 -1.90 1.18
N PRO A 48 -16.08 -0.87 1.65
CA PRO A 48 -17.50 -0.70 1.34
C PRO A 48 -17.85 -0.59 -0.16
N GLU A 49 -16.93 -0.10 -0.97
CA GLU A 49 -17.09 0.06 -2.42
C GLU A 49 -16.67 -1.18 -3.22
N LEU A 50 -16.06 -2.18 -2.57
CA LEU A 50 -15.60 -3.39 -3.21
C LEU A 50 -16.73 -4.43 -3.21
N ALA A 51 -17.27 -4.73 -4.38
CA ALA A 51 -18.14 -5.89 -4.54
C ALA A 51 -17.32 -7.17 -4.29
N LEU A 52 -17.85 -8.09 -3.49
CA LEU A 52 -17.19 -9.37 -3.20
C LEU A 52 -17.28 -10.31 -4.41
N THR A 53 -16.43 -10.09 -5.41
CA THR A 53 -16.41 -10.81 -6.69
C THR A 53 -14.97 -11.03 -7.18
N VAL A 54 -14.77 -12.10 -7.94
CA VAL A 54 -13.51 -12.43 -8.65
C VAL A 54 -13.33 -11.65 -9.96
N GLN A 55 -14.12 -10.59 -10.16
CA GLN A 55 -13.98 -9.68 -11.29
C GLN A 55 -13.10 -8.49 -10.92
N TRP A 56 -12.29 -8.03 -11.88
CA TRP A 56 -11.48 -6.82 -11.74
C TRP A 56 -12.37 -5.58 -11.58
N GLN A 57 -12.11 -4.83 -10.52
CA GLN A 57 -12.80 -3.59 -10.17
C GLN A 57 -11.82 -2.42 -10.28
N TYR A 58 -12.24 -1.34 -10.94
CA TYR A 58 -11.40 -0.19 -11.24
C TYR A 58 -11.63 0.96 -10.24
N PHE A 59 -10.54 1.57 -9.78
CA PHE A 59 -10.52 2.70 -8.86
C PHE A 59 -9.70 3.83 -9.43
N SER A 60 -10.19 5.06 -9.28
CA SER A 60 -9.48 6.26 -9.72
C SER A 60 -9.54 7.37 -8.68
N SER A 61 -8.43 8.10 -8.56
CA SER A 61 -8.29 9.31 -7.75
C SER A 61 -8.88 10.56 -8.42
N LEU A 62 -9.55 10.45 -9.57
CA LEU A 62 -10.26 11.59 -10.16
C LEU A 62 -11.56 11.91 -9.41
N SER A 63 -12.22 10.88 -8.88
CA SER A 63 -13.43 11.00 -8.05
C SER A 63 -13.15 10.88 -6.55
N ARG A 64 -11.88 10.61 -6.17
CA ARG A 64 -11.45 10.23 -4.81
C ARG A 64 -10.10 10.88 -4.48
N LYS A 65 -9.68 10.88 -3.22
CA LYS A 65 -8.34 11.40 -2.85
C LYS A 65 -7.17 10.42 -3.09
N SER A 66 -7.48 9.16 -3.39
CA SER A 66 -6.50 8.07 -3.55
C SER A 66 -6.91 7.17 -4.73
N PRO A 67 -5.94 6.59 -5.47
CA PRO A 67 -6.22 5.62 -6.52
C PRO A 67 -6.65 4.26 -5.96
N PHE A 68 -6.62 4.05 -4.64
CA PHE A 68 -6.93 2.76 -4.00
C PHE A 68 -8.34 2.71 -3.38
N PRO A 69 -8.87 1.49 -3.15
CA PRO A 69 -10.02 1.27 -2.27
C PRO A 69 -9.84 1.93 -0.88
N PHE A 70 -10.94 2.29 -0.22
CA PHE A 70 -10.94 3.14 0.98
C PHE A 70 -10.16 2.48 2.11
N ALA A 71 -10.41 1.20 2.36
CA ALA A 71 -9.68 0.43 3.36
C ALA A 71 -8.16 0.36 3.10
N PHE A 72 -7.74 0.51 1.83
CA PHE A 72 -6.32 0.46 1.47
C PHE A 72 -5.72 1.86 1.61
N ALA A 73 -6.45 2.87 1.15
CA ALA A 73 -6.11 4.28 1.27
C ALA A 73 -5.97 4.75 2.73
N ASP A 74 -6.77 4.18 3.65
CA ASP A 74 -6.66 4.46 5.08
C ASP A 74 -5.32 3.99 5.69
N THR A 75 -4.59 3.12 4.98
CA THR A 75 -3.25 2.67 5.38
C THR A 75 -2.13 3.46 4.70
N GLU A 76 -2.45 4.35 3.77
CA GLU A 76 -1.46 5.22 3.14
C GLU A 76 -0.94 6.26 4.15
N PRO A 77 0.35 6.62 4.07
CA PRO A 77 0.88 7.70 4.87
C PRO A 77 0.18 9.02 4.52
N GLU A 78 -0.10 9.81 5.55
CA GLU A 78 -0.67 11.15 5.38
C GLU A 78 0.37 12.16 4.84
N SER A 79 -0.03 13.43 4.67
CA SER A 79 0.79 14.44 4.00
C SER A 79 2.16 14.65 4.66
N TRP A 80 2.24 14.58 5.99
CA TRP A 80 3.52 14.65 6.69
C TRP A 80 4.37 13.38 6.46
N GLY A 81 3.78 12.19 6.54
CA GLY A 81 4.47 10.92 6.28
C GLY A 81 5.00 10.82 4.85
N CYS A 82 4.24 11.25 3.85
CA CYS A 82 4.68 11.32 2.46
C CYS A 82 5.92 12.21 2.28
N ARG A 83 5.98 13.36 2.96
CA ARG A 83 7.16 14.25 2.92
C ARG A 83 8.38 13.59 3.56
N LEU A 84 8.17 12.92 4.69
CA LEU A 84 9.24 12.19 5.38
C LEU A 84 9.83 11.10 4.48
N LEU A 85 8.97 10.26 3.88
CA LEU A 85 9.39 9.20 2.98
C LEU A 85 10.15 9.75 1.76
N LYS A 86 9.66 10.81 1.13
CA LYS A 86 10.39 11.48 0.03
C LYS A 86 11.81 11.90 0.45
N ALA A 87 11.97 12.46 1.64
CA ALA A 87 13.28 12.87 2.15
C ALA A 87 14.19 11.67 2.43
N VAL A 88 13.65 10.57 2.97
CA VAL A 88 14.42 9.33 3.21
C VAL A 88 14.88 8.70 1.90
N PHE A 89 13.99 8.54 0.93
CA PHE A 89 14.33 7.99 -0.40
C PHE A 89 15.36 8.86 -1.13
N SER A 90 15.20 10.19 -1.08
CA SER A 90 16.18 11.11 -1.67
C SER A 90 17.56 10.98 -1.01
N LYS A 91 17.64 10.88 0.33
CA LYS A 91 18.91 10.63 1.04
C LYS A 91 19.54 9.27 0.69
N ALA A 92 18.72 8.27 0.39
CA ALA A 92 19.16 6.96 -0.07
C ALA A 92 19.55 6.93 -1.57
N GLY A 93 19.64 8.10 -2.24
CA GLY A 93 20.05 8.19 -3.65
C GLY A 93 18.97 7.76 -4.64
N HIS A 94 17.71 7.63 -4.21
CA HIS A 94 16.60 7.33 -5.11
C HIS A 94 16.07 8.65 -5.69
N GLU A 95 16.49 8.96 -6.92
CA GLU A 95 16.07 10.20 -7.60
C GLU A 95 14.76 10.09 -8.37
N ARG A 96 14.13 8.90 -8.40
CA ARG A 96 12.85 8.71 -9.09
C ARG A 96 11.69 9.31 -8.28
N SER A 97 10.66 9.80 -8.98
CA SER A 97 9.40 10.17 -8.34
C SER A 97 8.75 8.93 -7.72
N LEU A 98 8.32 9.04 -6.46
CA LEU A 98 7.57 7.99 -5.77
C LEU A 98 6.12 7.96 -6.29
N SER A 99 5.64 6.77 -6.62
CA SER A 99 4.25 6.51 -6.99
C SER A 99 3.38 6.26 -5.75
N ALA A 100 2.05 6.18 -5.93
CA ALA A 100 1.13 5.86 -4.84
C ALA A 100 1.44 4.49 -4.20
N VAL A 101 1.85 3.50 -5.02
CA VAL A 101 2.25 2.18 -4.50
C VAL A 101 3.54 2.25 -3.70
N ASP A 102 4.49 3.10 -4.08
CA ASP A 102 5.71 3.28 -3.27
C ASP A 102 5.38 3.77 -1.85
N PHE A 103 4.41 4.68 -1.71
CA PHE A 103 3.94 5.13 -0.40
C PHE A 103 3.18 4.05 0.36
N LEU A 104 2.32 3.28 -0.33
CA LEU A 104 1.57 2.18 0.27
C LEU A 104 2.51 1.11 0.83
N LEU A 105 3.56 0.76 0.10
CA LEU A 105 4.53 -0.29 0.46
C LEU A 105 5.62 0.20 1.44
N ALA A 106 5.91 1.49 1.49
CA ALA A 106 6.90 2.05 2.40
C ALA A 106 6.49 2.02 3.88
N ALA A 107 5.18 1.90 4.16
CA ALA A 107 4.70 1.71 5.52
C ALA A 107 5.07 0.31 6.03
N ASP A 108 5.84 0.25 7.12
CA ASP A 108 6.21 -1.02 7.75
C ASP A 108 4.95 -1.75 8.26
N ASP A 109 4.87 -3.05 7.97
CA ASP A 109 3.73 -3.90 8.32
C ASP A 109 3.54 -4.11 9.82
N GLY A 110 4.60 -3.94 10.64
CA GLY A 110 4.49 -3.93 12.10
C GLY A 110 3.87 -2.64 12.64
N SER A 111 4.04 -1.53 11.93
CA SER A 111 3.49 -0.22 12.30
C SER A 111 2.16 0.12 11.60
N ARG A 112 1.80 -0.63 10.55
CA ARG A 112 0.60 -0.38 9.74
C ARG A 112 -0.68 -0.61 10.55
N VAL A 113 -1.54 0.40 10.56
CA VAL A 113 -2.86 0.33 11.20
C VAL A 113 -3.78 -0.62 10.43
N GLY A 114 -4.52 -1.44 11.17
CA GLY A 114 -5.45 -2.41 10.61
C GLY A 114 -4.82 -3.76 10.27
N ALA A 115 -5.63 -4.64 9.68
CA ALA A 115 -5.27 -6.05 9.45
C ALA A 115 -4.74 -6.34 8.04
N LEU A 116 -4.74 -5.36 7.13
CA LEU A 116 -4.32 -5.54 5.74
C LEU A 116 -2.80 -5.47 5.61
N ARG A 117 -2.24 -6.31 4.74
CA ARG A 117 -0.81 -6.36 4.42
C ARG A 117 -0.64 -6.41 2.89
N PHE A 118 0.43 -5.81 2.39
CA PHE A 118 0.65 -5.60 0.96
C PHE A 118 2.00 -6.17 0.55
N VAL A 119 1.98 -7.23 -0.26
CA VAL A 119 3.20 -7.93 -0.66
C VAL A 119 3.37 -7.85 -2.17
N PRO A 120 4.40 -7.16 -2.69
CA PRO A 120 4.69 -7.15 -4.12
C PRO A 120 4.91 -8.56 -4.64
N GLU A 121 4.48 -8.82 -5.88
CA GLU A 121 4.71 -10.11 -6.53
C GLU A 121 6.21 -10.43 -6.59
N GLY A 122 6.58 -11.67 -6.23
CA GLY A 122 7.97 -12.12 -6.16
C GLY A 122 8.69 -11.80 -4.84
N VAL A 123 8.06 -11.10 -3.91
CA VAL A 123 8.58 -10.83 -2.55
C VAL A 123 7.86 -11.72 -1.54
N GLN A 124 8.58 -12.28 -0.56
CA GLN A 124 7.93 -12.97 0.55
C GLN A 124 7.53 -11.97 1.64
N LEU A 125 6.46 -12.26 2.39
CA LEU A 125 6.02 -11.36 3.47
C LEU A 125 7.14 -11.12 4.52
N ALA A 126 7.91 -12.17 4.84
CA ALA A 126 9.05 -12.07 5.75
C ALA A 126 10.17 -11.14 5.23
N ASP A 127 10.22 -10.91 3.91
CA ASP A 127 11.17 -10.03 3.24
C ASP A 127 10.58 -8.62 3.00
N THR A 128 9.32 -8.39 3.38
CA THR A 128 8.66 -7.08 3.30
C THR A 128 9.13 -6.20 4.46
N GLU A 129 10.45 -6.13 4.64
CA GLU A 129 11.16 -5.35 5.66
C GLU A 129 11.52 -3.95 5.12
N ALA A 130 11.07 -3.61 3.90
CA ALA A 130 11.34 -2.34 3.25
C ALA A 130 10.95 -1.13 4.11
N GLY A 131 9.94 -1.25 4.97
CA GLY A 131 9.54 -0.21 5.93
C GLY A 131 10.45 -0.09 7.16
N LYS A 132 11.15 -1.16 7.58
CA LYS A 132 12.04 -1.11 8.74
C LYS A 132 13.27 -0.24 8.48
N ASP A 133 13.85 -0.33 7.29
CA ASP A 133 14.98 0.51 6.89
C ASP A 133 14.58 2.00 6.72
N LEU A 134 13.29 2.26 6.50
CA LEU A 134 12.71 3.60 6.43
C LEU A 134 12.25 4.13 7.80
N THR A 135 12.28 3.29 8.84
CA THR A 135 11.86 3.66 10.19
C THR A 135 12.95 4.51 10.85
N LEU A 136 12.74 5.82 10.87
CA LEU A 136 13.65 6.76 11.50
C LEU A 136 13.44 6.79 13.03
N PRO A 137 14.53 6.86 13.83
CA PRO A 137 14.42 7.10 15.26
C PRO A 137 13.65 8.40 15.53
N LEU A 138 12.81 8.41 16.57
CA LEU A 138 11.97 9.56 16.94
C LEU A 138 12.77 10.88 17.06
N LYS A 139 14.01 10.80 17.56
CA LYS A 139 14.94 11.94 17.69
C LYS A 139 15.33 12.58 16.34
N ASP A 140 15.33 11.80 15.26
CA ASP A 140 15.79 12.23 13.94
C ASP A 140 14.62 12.71 13.05
N LEU A 141 13.36 12.44 13.45
CA LEU A 141 12.16 12.92 12.77
C LEU A 141 12.08 14.45 12.75
N GLY A 142 12.42 15.12 13.84
CA GLY A 142 12.38 16.59 13.94
C GLY A 142 13.34 17.28 12.97
N GLN A 143 14.52 16.70 12.75
CA GLN A 143 15.51 17.22 11.81
C GLN A 143 15.09 16.96 10.35
N THR A 144 14.65 15.73 10.07
CA THR A 144 14.24 15.33 8.72
C THR A 144 12.97 16.07 8.27
N GLY A 145 12.00 16.27 9.16
CA GLY A 145 10.79 17.04 8.89
C GLY A 145 11.06 18.52 8.59
N ARG A 146 12.11 19.11 9.19
CA ARG A 146 12.55 20.48 8.88
C ARG A 146 13.27 20.57 7.54
N ALA A 147 14.04 19.55 7.17
CA ALA A 147 14.72 19.47 5.88
C ALA A 147 13.77 19.19 4.71
N SER A 148 12.55 18.68 4.99
CA SER A 148 11.51 18.41 3.99
C SER A 148 10.53 19.58 3.73
N ARG A 149 10.80 20.76 4.28
CA ARG A 149 9.99 21.98 4.08
C ARG A 149 10.41 22.76 2.84
#